data_AF-A0A2G3DR21-F1
#
_entry.id   AF-A0A2G3DR21-F1
#
_cell.length_a   1.000
_cell.length_b   1.000
_cell.length_c   1.000
_cell.angle_alpha   90.00
_cell.angle_beta   90.00
_cell.angle_gamma   90.00
#
_symmetry.space_group_name_H-M   'P 1'
#
loop_
_entity.id
_entity.type
_entity.pdbx_description
1 polymer ?
#
loop_
_entity_poly.entity_id
_entity_poly.type
_entity_poly.pdbx_seq_one_letter_code
_entity_poly.pdbx_strand_id
1 'polypeptide(L)'
;AETKVYSSLIESNNTGIYGYCNGEYLDGSGWDVPKDYDATTRPWYISAVEADGDITFVKPYMNMQTQKYMMSVSKLLSDKKSVIS
;
A
#
# COMPACT_ATOMS: atom_id res chain seq x y z
N ALA A 1 -25.50 14.19 3.79
CA ALA A 1 -25.77 12.94 4.54
C ALA A 1 -24.84 11.82 4.08
N GLU A 2 -24.74 11.58 2.76
CA GLU A 2 -23.86 10.55 2.19
C GLU A 2 -22.35 10.82 2.35
N THR A 3 -21.88 12.06 2.10
CA THR A 3 -20.46 12.42 2.22
C THR A 3 -19.88 12.11 3.60
N LYS A 4 -20.66 12.27 4.67
CA LYS A 4 -20.19 12.04 6.05
C LYS A 4 -20.03 10.54 6.36
N VAL A 5 -20.89 9.71 5.77
CA VAL A 5 -20.80 8.24 5.87
C VAL A 5 -19.58 7.73 5.09
N TYR A 6 -19.33 8.28 3.89
CA TYR A 6 -18.14 7.93 3.12
C TYR A 6 -16.84 8.37 3.81
N SER A 7 -16.79 9.58 4.37
CA SER A 7 -15.63 10.03 5.15
C SER A 7 -15.36 9.13 6.35
N SER A 8 -16.39 8.77 7.13
CA SER A 8 -16.20 7.88 8.28
C SER A 8 -15.78 6.46 7.89
N LEU A 9 -16.24 5.97 6.73
CA LEU A 9 -15.85 4.65 6.21
C LEU A 9 -14.40 4.65 5.72
N ILE A 10 -13.95 5.72 5.08
CA ILE A 10 -12.55 5.88 4.64
C ILE A 10 -11.62 6.06 5.85
N GLU A 11 -12.02 6.87 6.83
CA GLU A 11 -11.28 7.07 8.08
C GLU A 11 -11.11 5.77 8.88
N SER A 12 -12.14 4.91 8.90
CA SER A 12 -12.11 3.65 9.65
C SER A 12 -11.53 2.45 8.89
N ASN A 13 -11.31 2.56 7.57
CA ASN A 13 -10.90 1.43 6.73
C ASN A 13 -9.71 1.78 5.82
N ASN A 14 -8.65 2.32 6.42
CA ASN A 14 -7.34 2.47 5.79
C ASN A 14 -6.25 1.91 6.70
N THR A 15 -5.13 1.48 6.11
CA THR A 15 -3.92 1.06 6.84
C THR A 15 -2.86 2.17 6.85
N GLY A 16 -3.25 3.42 6.59
CA GLY A 16 -2.33 4.53 6.41
C GLY A 16 -1.42 4.39 5.18
N ILE A 17 -0.34 5.16 5.20
CA ILE A 17 0.73 5.14 4.19
C ILE A 17 1.78 4.13 4.61
N TYR A 18 2.22 3.30 3.68
CA TYR A 18 3.32 2.36 3.87
C TYR A 18 4.20 2.33 2.61
N GLY A 19 5.36 1.69 2.71
CA GLY A 19 6.27 1.64 1.58
C GLY A 19 7.36 0.63 1.74
N TYR A 20 8.09 0.45 0.65
CA TYR A 20 9.36 -0.26 0.65
C TYR A 20 10.43 0.71 0.20
N CYS A 21 11.37 1.03 1.07
CA CYS A 21 12.42 2.01 0.82
C CYS A 21 13.75 1.43 1.31
N ASN A 22 14.82 1.57 0.51
CA ASN A 22 16.16 1.11 0.89
C ASN A 22 16.26 -0.37 1.33
N GLY A 23 15.40 -1.24 0.81
CA GLY A 23 15.41 -2.66 1.18
C GLY A 23 14.54 -3.02 2.39
N GLU A 24 13.84 -2.04 2.96
CA GLU A 24 13.06 -2.21 4.18
C GLU A 24 11.58 -1.88 3.94
N TYR A 25 10.69 -2.66 4.54
CA TYR A 25 9.28 -2.30 4.63
C TYR A 25 9.07 -1.30 5.77
N LEU A 26 8.40 -0.20 5.45
CA LEU A 26 8.08 0.89 6.36
C LEU A 26 6.56 0.98 6.48
N ASP A 27 6.05 0.93 7.71
CA ASP A 27 4.64 1.05 8.03
C ASP A 27 4.44 2.04 9.18
N GLY A 28 3.50 2.97 8.99
CA GLY A 28 3.14 3.96 10.01
C GLY A 28 1.99 3.51 10.93
N SER A 29 1.38 2.35 10.68
CA SER A 29 0.21 1.88 11.42
C SER A 29 0.56 1.09 12.69
N GLY A 30 1.82 0.70 12.85
CA GLY A 30 2.28 -0.11 13.98
C GLY A 30 1.97 -1.59 13.79
N TRP A 31 1.85 -2.05 12.54
CA TRP A 31 1.60 -3.46 12.23
C TRP A 31 2.80 -4.33 12.65
N ASP A 32 2.53 -5.43 13.34
CA ASP A 32 3.54 -6.46 13.64
C ASP A 32 3.82 -7.28 12.38
N VAL A 33 4.88 -6.90 11.67
CA VAL A 33 5.23 -7.44 10.35
C VAL A 33 5.77 -8.86 10.50
N PRO A 34 5.18 -9.86 9.81
CA PRO A 34 5.71 -11.22 9.81
C PRO A 34 7.17 -11.27 9.33
N LYS A 35 7.97 -12.17 9.92
CA LYS A 35 9.40 -12.31 9.57
C LYS A 35 9.66 -12.68 8.10
N ASP A 36 8.70 -13.33 7.47
CA ASP A 36 8.72 -13.78 6.08
C ASP A 36 7.97 -12.84 5.14
N TYR A 37 7.56 -11.66 5.61
CA TYR A 37 6.88 -10.68 4.78
C TYR A 37 7.84 -10.05 3.77
N ASP A 38 7.60 -10.35 2.49
CA ASP A 38 8.31 -9.73 1.37
C ASP A 38 7.40 -8.70 0.67
N ALA A 39 7.68 -7.43 0.92
CA ALA A 39 6.98 -6.29 0.31
C ALA A 39 7.08 -6.29 -1.23
N THR A 40 8.18 -6.79 -1.79
CA THR A 40 8.46 -6.74 -3.23
C THR A 40 7.61 -7.71 -4.05
N THR A 41 7.05 -8.72 -3.39
CA THR A 41 6.10 -9.68 -3.99
C THR A 41 4.66 -9.19 -3.96
N ARG A 42 4.38 -8.05 -3.31
CA ARG A 42 3.02 -7.57 -3.09
C ARG A 42 2.49 -6.84 -4.32
N PRO A 43 1.17 -6.93 -4.61
CA PRO A 43 0.59 -6.29 -5.79
C PRO A 43 0.85 -4.78 -5.89
N TRP A 44 0.83 -4.06 -4.76
CA TRP A 44 1.10 -2.61 -4.76
C TRP A 44 2.51 -2.26 -5.19
N TYR A 45 3.50 -3.08 -4.82
CA TYR A 45 4.88 -2.89 -5.21
C TYR A 45 5.07 -3.20 -6.70
N ILE A 46 4.58 -4.38 -7.12
CA ILE A 46 4.70 -4.84 -8.50
C ILE A 46 4.03 -3.85 -9.46
N SER A 47 2.79 -3.43 -9.19
CA SER A 47 2.08 -2.48 -10.05
C SER A 47 2.75 -1.11 -10.10
N ALA A 48 3.33 -0.63 -9.00
CA ALA A 48 4.07 0.63 -8.99
C ALA A 48 5.35 0.55 -9.83
N VAL A 49 6.07 -0.57 -9.75
CA VAL A 49 7.26 -0.83 -10.57
C VAL A 49 6.89 -0.92 -12.05
N GLU A 50 5.82 -1.65 -12.39
CA GLU A 50 5.29 -1.76 -13.76
C GLU A 50 4.84 -0.41 -14.34
N ALA A 51 4.39 0.52 -13.49
CA ALA A 51 4.01 1.87 -13.88
C ALA A 51 5.21 2.83 -14.07
N ASP A 52 6.44 2.37 -13.80
CA ASP A 52 7.71 3.08 -14.04
C ASP A 52 7.79 4.53 -13.51
N GLY A 53 7.10 4.80 -12.41
CA GLY A 53 7.08 6.12 -11.76
C GLY A 53 5.83 6.93 -12.03
N ASP A 54 4.91 6.47 -12.88
CA ASP A 54 3.55 7.00 -12.92
C ASP A 54 2.76 6.58 -11.66
N ILE A 55 1.78 7.39 -11.29
CA ILE A 55 0.86 7.04 -10.20
C ILE A 55 -0.09 5.96 -10.73
N THR A 56 -0.24 4.87 -10.00
CA THR A 56 -1.08 3.74 -10.41
C THR A 56 -2.13 3.36 -9.37
N PHE A 57 -3.31 2.96 -9.84
CA PHE A 57 -4.33 2.34 -9.02
C PHE A 57 -4.13 0.83 -9.02
N VAL A 58 -3.92 0.26 -7.85
CA VAL A 58 -3.68 -1.16 -7.69
C VAL A 58 -5.02 -1.88 -7.64
N LYS A 59 -5.19 -2.90 -8.49
CA LYS A 59 -6.39 -3.76 -8.49
C LYS A 59 -6.62 -4.35 -7.10
N PRO A 60 -7.87 -4.63 -6.69
CA PRO A 60 -8.15 -5.20 -5.37
C PRO A 60 -7.27 -6.41 -5.04
N TYR A 61 -6.61 -6.38 -3.89
CA TYR A 61 -5.73 -7.45 -3.40
C TYR A 61 -5.99 -7.74 -1.92
N MET A 62 -5.61 -8.94 -1.48
CA MET A 62 -5.68 -9.29 -0.06
C MET A 62 -4.61 -8.53 0.72
N ASN A 63 -5.04 -7.66 1.63
CA ASN A 63 -4.17 -6.95 2.56
C ASN A 63 -3.74 -7.91 3.69
N MET A 64 -2.43 -8.04 3.92
CA MET A 64 -1.89 -9.01 4.90
C MET A 64 -2.15 -8.61 6.35
N GLN A 65 -2.22 -7.31 6.63
CA GLN A 65 -2.47 -6.80 7.98
C GLN A 65 -3.92 -7.05 8.42
N THR A 66 -4.88 -6.76 7.55
CA THR A 66 -6.31 -6.77 7.88
C THR A 66 -7.03 -8.04 7.44
N GLN A 67 -6.43 -8.85 6.55
CA GLN A 67 -7.05 -10.02 5.92
C GLN A 67 -8.35 -9.67 5.18
N LYS A 68 -8.40 -8.46 4.59
CA LYS A 68 -9.51 -7.96 3.77
C LYS A 68 -8.99 -7.53 2.41
N TYR A 69 -9.89 -7.48 1.42
CA TYR A 69 -9.57 -6.88 0.14
C TYR A 69 -9.35 -5.37 0.27
N MET A 70 -8.27 -4.89 -0.32
CA MET A 70 -7.86 -3.49 -0.34
C MET A 70 -7.55 -3.05 -1.76
N MET A 71 -7.80 -1.77 -2.04
CA MET A 71 -7.27 -1.06 -3.19
C MET A 71 -6.29 -0.01 -2.66
N SER A 72 -5.24 0.29 -3.42
CA SER A 72 -4.28 1.31 -3.06
C SER A 72 -3.89 2.16 -4.26
N VAL A 73 -3.29 3.31 -3.97
CA VAL A 73 -2.67 4.19 -4.96
C VAL A 73 -1.18 4.16 -4.68
N SER A 74 -0.38 3.75 -5.66
CA SER A 74 1.04 3.49 -5.44
C SER A 74 1.89 4.24 -6.46
N LYS A 75 3.15 4.51 -6.09
CA LYS A 75 4.12 5.17 -6.97
C LYS A 75 5.54 4.65 -6.71
N LEU A 76 6.23 4.30 -7.79
CA LEU A 76 7.68 4.08 -7.79
C LEU A 76 8.41 5.44 -7.70
N LEU A 77 9.33 5.56 -6.75
CA LEU A 77 10.11 6.76 -6.54
C LEU A 77 11.26 6.87 -7.55
N SER A 78 11.91 8.04 -7.55
CA SER A 78 12.95 8.39 -8.54
C SER A 78 14.20 7.51 -8.49
N ASP A 79 14.43 6.79 -7.39
CA ASP A 79 15.51 5.81 -7.25
C ASP A 79 15.24 4.48 -7.99
N LYS A 80 14.07 4.35 -8.63
CA LYS A 80 13.61 3.20 -9.40
C LYS A 80 13.55 1.90 -8.58
N LYS A 81 13.45 2.01 -7.25
CA LYS A 81 13.36 0.86 -6.34
C LYS A 81 12.36 1.08 -5.21
N SER A 82 12.32 2.29 -4.66
CA SER A 82 11.45 2.58 -3.53
C SER A 82 10.01 2.80 -4.00
N VAL A 83 9.04 2.23 -3.29
CA VAL A 83 7.61 2.39 -3.59
C VAL A 83 6.90 2.89 -2.34
N ILE A 84 6.02 3.88 -2.51
CA ILE A 84 5.07 4.33 -1.49
C ILE A 84 3.66 3.97 -1.96
N SER A 85 2.82 3.54 -1.01
CA SER A 85 1.43 3.19 -1.23
C SER A 85 0.52 3.57 -0.06
#